data_AF-A0A6L2MCZ7-F1
#
_entry.id   AF-A0A6L2MCZ7-F1
#
_cell.length_a   1.000
_cell.length_b   1.000
_cell.length_c   1.000
_cell.angle_alpha   90.00
_cell.angle_beta   90.00
_cell.angle_gamma   90.00
#
_symmetry.space_group_name_H-M   'P 1'
#
loop_
_entity.id
_entity.type
_entity.pdbx_description
1 polymer ?
#
loop_
_entity_poly.entity_id
_entity_poly.type
_entity_poly.pdbx_seq_one_letter_code
_entity_poly.pdbx_strand_id
1 'polypeptide(L)'
;MISDEESIDNAFARFNTIITRLKSLDDDFSSKNYVKKFLRALHPKWRTKVTAIKESNDLTSLSLDELIGNLKVYEVIIKKDSKMVKEKKEQNISFSLKSKKESSDEDSSTSDNEDEEYTMAVRDFKKFFKRRGIFVRQLHDERKSSQRNKDDK
;
A
#
# COMPACT_ATOMS: atom_id res chain seq x y z
N MET A 1 3.44 15.39 -14.08
CA MET A 1 2.69 14.55 -13.12
C MET A 1 3.01 13.10 -13.42
N ILE A 2 3.04 12.25 -12.40
CA ILE A 2 3.20 10.79 -12.57
C ILE A 2 1.93 10.24 -13.23
N SER A 3 2.08 9.39 -14.24
CA SER A 3 0.93 8.80 -14.95
C SER A 3 0.22 7.74 -14.10
N ASP A 4 -0.99 7.38 -14.47
CA ASP A 4 -1.81 6.36 -13.85
C ASP A 4 -1.31 4.93 -14.10
N GLU A 5 -0.65 4.63 -15.22
CA GLU A 5 -0.06 3.30 -15.46
C GLU A 5 1.39 3.19 -14.96
N GLU A 6 1.98 4.32 -14.58
CA GLU A 6 3.38 4.37 -14.14
C GLU A 6 3.55 3.71 -12.76
N SER A 7 4.53 2.82 -12.63
CA SER A 7 4.90 2.21 -11.36
C SER A 7 5.59 3.22 -10.44
N ILE A 8 5.51 3.01 -9.12
CA ILE A 8 6.19 3.88 -8.16
C ILE A 8 7.71 3.88 -8.38
N ASP A 9 8.27 2.75 -8.79
CA ASP A 9 9.69 2.64 -9.12
C ASP A 9 10.11 3.55 -10.28
N ASN A 10 9.37 3.54 -11.38
CA ASN A 10 9.68 4.37 -12.54
C ASN A 10 9.51 5.86 -12.23
N ALA A 11 8.43 6.20 -11.53
CA ALA A 11 8.17 7.54 -11.05
C ALA A 11 9.30 8.07 -10.14
N PHE A 12 9.78 7.23 -9.22
CA PHE A 12 10.87 7.56 -8.32
C PHE A 12 12.21 7.72 -9.07
N ALA A 13 12.52 6.84 -10.02
CA ALA A 13 13.71 6.96 -10.84
C ALA A 13 13.76 8.29 -11.62
N ARG A 14 12.64 8.68 -12.24
CA ARG A 14 12.51 9.98 -12.92
C ARG A 14 12.66 11.15 -11.96
N PHE A 15 12.04 11.08 -10.79
CA PHE A 15 12.16 12.11 -9.76
C PHE A 15 13.61 12.28 -9.29
N ASN A 16 14.32 11.18 -9.03
CA ASN A 16 15.74 11.21 -8.68
C ASN A 16 16.59 11.79 -9.80
N THR A 17 16.30 11.45 -11.06
CA THR A 17 17.01 12.01 -12.21
C THR A 17 16.86 13.54 -12.26
N ILE A 18 15.67 14.06 -11.97
CA ILE A 18 15.41 15.51 -11.89
C ILE A 18 16.19 16.12 -10.72
N ILE A 19 16.15 15.51 -9.53
CA ILE A 19 16.91 15.99 -8.36
C ILE A 19 18.40 16.06 -8.68
N THR A 20 18.97 15.01 -9.27
CA THR A 20 20.40 14.96 -9.61
C THR A 20 20.77 16.07 -10.58
N ARG A 21 19.96 16.28 -11.64
CA ARG A 21 20.19 17.39 -12.59
C ARG A 21 20.09 18.76 -11.93
N LEU A 22 19.12 18.96 -11.03
CA LEU A 22 18.97 20.22 -10.32
C LEU A 22 20.17 20.50 -9.40
N LYS A 23 20.63 19.49 -8.66
CA LYS A 23 21.85 19.61 -7.83
C LYS A 23 23.09 19.91 -8.65
N SER A 24 23.23 19.35 -9.85
CA SER A 24 24.38 19.65 -10.72
C SER A 24 24.33 21.04 -11.35
N LEU A 25 23.15 21.68 -11.39
CA LEU A 25 22.98 23.03 -11.93
C LEU A 25 23.18 24.11 -10.86
N ASP A 26 22.83 23.79 -9.61
CA ASP A 26 22.85 24.71 -8.49
C ASP A 26 23.26 23.93 -7.22
N ASP A 27 24.50 24.14 -6.78
CA ASP A 27 25.06 23.48 -5.59
C ASP A 27 24.31 23.90 -4.30
N ASP A 28 23.66 25.06 -4.31
CA ASP A 28 22.83 25.55 -3.20
C ASP A 28 21.39 25.03 -3.25
N PHE A 29 21.07 24.15 -4.21
CA PHE A 29 19.73 23.58 -4.36
C PHE A 29 19.31 22.85 -3.08
N SER A 30 18.44 23.52 -2.33
CA SER A 30 18.00 23.01 -1.03
C SER A 30 17.17 21.74 -1.20
N SER A 31 17.70 20.65 -0.66
CA SER A 31 17.04 19.34 -0.60
C SER A 31 15.82 19.27 0.31
N LYS A 32 15.46 20.40 0.95
CA LYS A 32 14.36 20.49 1.89
C LYS A 32 13.04 20.09 1.21
N ASN A 33 12.39 19.08 1.80
CA ASN A 33 11.05 18.60 1.47
C ASN A 33 10.89 17.78 0.17
N TYR A 34 11.85 16.93 -0.21
CA TYR A 34 11.64 15.96 -1.31
C TYR A 34 10.41 15.08 -1.13
N VAL A 35 10.11 14.67 0.10
CA VAL A 35 8.88 13.94 0.47
C VAL A 35 7.63 14.70 0.02
N LYS A 36 7.50 15.97 0.40
CA LYS A 36 6.32 16.79 0.03
C LYS A 36 6.25 17.02 -1.48
N LYS A 37 7.39 17.23 -2.14
CA LYS A 37 7.47 17.40 -3.60
C LYS A 37 7.03 16.13 -4.33
N PHE A 38 7.50 14.96 -3.87
CA PHE A 38 7.13 13.68 -4.46
C PHE A 38 5.63 13.38 -4.25
N LEU A 39 5.12 13.55 -3.03
CA LEU A 39 3.69 13.38 -2.73
C LEU A 39 2.79 14.27 -3.60
N ARG A 40 3.22 15.49 -3.93
CA ARG A 40 2.48 16.41 -4.81
C ARG A 40 2.54 15.98 -6.28
N ALA A 41 3.56 15.25 -6.69
CA ALA A 41 3.74 14.78 -8.06
C ALA A 41 2.93 13.51 -8.39
N LEU A 42 2.43 12.80 -7.37
CA LEU A 42 1.65 11.57 -7.50
C LEU A 42 0.30 11.81 -8.20
N HIS A 43 -0.13 10.81 -8.98
CA HIS A 43 -1.43 10.80 -9.64
C HIS A 43 -2.60 10.86 -8.63
N PRO A 44 -3.77 11.47 -8.95
CA PRO A 44 -4.92 11.55 -8.04
C PRO A 44 -5.42 10.22 -7.48
N LYS A 45 -5.16 9.10 -8.15
CA LYS A 45 -5.48 7.75 -7.62
C LYS A 45 -4.83 7.46 -6.26
N TRP A 46 -3.72 8.15 -5.94
CA TRP A 46 -3.01 8.01 -4.67
C TRP A 46 -3.57 8.89 -3.55
N ARG A 47 -4.57 9.75 -3.81
CA ARG A 47 -5.06 10.76 -2.86
C ARG A 47 -5.38 10.19 -1.49
N THR A 48 -6.13 9.09 -1.42
CA THR A 48 -6.51 8.45 -0.14
C THR A 48 -5.28 8.10 0.70
N LYS A 49 -4.26 7.49 0.09
CA LYS A 49 -3.01 7.14 0.77
C LYS A 49 -2.19 8.37 1.14
N VAL A 50 -2.11 9.36 0.25
CA VAL A 50 -1.41 10.63 0.52
C VAL A 50 -2.02 11.35 1.73
N THR A 51 -3.36 11.40 1.81
CA THR A 51 -4.07 11.99 2.97
C THR A 51 -3.75 11.22 4.26
N ALA A 52 -3.88 9.90 4.24
CA ALA A 52 -3.57 9.07 5.40
C ALA A 52 -2.12 9.22 5.88
N ILE A 53 -1.15 9.38 4.98
CA ILE A 53 0.26 9.63 5.34
C ILE A 53 0.41 11.01 6.01
N LYS A 54 -0.27 12.03 5.47
CA LYS A 54 -0.24 13.40 6.03
C LYS A 54 -0.88 13.49 7.41
N GLU A 55 -1.88 12.66 7.69
CA GLU A 55 -2.57 12.61 8.98
C GLU A 55 -1.82 11.78 10.02
N SER A 56 -1.15 10.71 9.62
CA SER A 56 -0.51 9.77 10.54
C SER A 56 0.96 10.07 10.85
N ASN A 57 1.66 10.87 10.05
CA ASN A 57 3.08 11.14 10.22
C ASN A 57 3.40 12.63 10.15
N ASP A 58 4.39 13.06 10.92
CA ASP A 58 5.05 14.32 10.65
C ASP A 58 5.89 14.18 9.37
N LEU A 59 5.47 14.86 8.30
CA LEU A 59 6.18 14.84 7.01
C LEU A 59 7.62 15.37 7.10
N THR A 60 7.97 16.04 8.21
CA THR A 60 9.32 16.53 8.45
C THR A 60 10.26 15.44 8.97
N SER A 61 9.74 14.40 9.64
CA SER A 61 10.53 13.26 10.14
C SER A 61 10.54 12.07 9.16
N LEU A 62 9.57 12.01 8.24
CA LEU A 62 9.46 10.92 7.26
C LEU A 62 10.63 10.95 6.25
N SER A 63 11.33 9.84 6.10
CA SER A 63 12.39 9.72 5.09
C SER A 63 11.81 9.44 3.69
N LEU A 64 12.55 9.84 2.64
CA LEU A 64 12.11 9.59 1.26
C LEU A 64 12.04 8.09 0.96
N ASP A 65 13.02 7.31 1.40
CA ASP A 65 13.05 5.85 1.19
C ASP A 65 11.88 5.15 1.88
N GLU A 66 11.53 5.57 3.08
CA GLU A 66 10.37 5.05 3.82
C GLU A 66 9.06 5.39 3.11
N LEU A 67 8.92 6.62 2.60
CA LEU A 67 7.78 7.00 1.77
C LEU A 67 7.66 6.08 0.55
N ILE A 68 8.76 5.83 -0.16
CA ILE A 68 8.76 4.96 -1.35
C ILE A 68 8.37 3.53 -0.98
N GLY A 69 8.91 2.99 0.12
CA GLY A 69 8.53 1.66 0.63
C GLY A 69 7.03 1.57 0.91
N ASN A 70 6.47 2.54 1.62
CA ASN A 70 5.04 2.60 1.94
C ASN A 70 4.15 2.70 0.70
N LEU A 71 4.59 3.44 -0.32
CA LEU A 71 3.86 3.57 -1.58
C LEU A 71 3.92 2.28 -2.42
N LYS A 72 5.04 1.57 -2.43
CA LYS A 72 5.15 0.27 -3.12
C LYS A 72 4.22 -0.79 -2.55
N VAL A 73 4.16 -0.90 -1.22
CA VAL A 73 3.23 -1.83 -0.55
C VAL A 73 1.78 -1.51 -0.95
N TYR A 74 1.43 -0.23 -0.96
CA TYR A 74 0.10 0.20 -1.38
C TYR A 74 -0.17 -0.02 -2.88
N GLU A 75 0.85 0.07 -3.74
CA GLU A 75 0.74 -0.26 -5.16
C GLU A 75 0.29 -1.71 -5.37
N VAL A 76 0.86 -2.64 -4.61
CA VAL A 76 0.51 -4.07 -4.66
C VAL A 76 -0.94 -4.28 -4.22
N ILE A 77 -1.36 -3.61 -3.15
CA ILE A 77 -2.74 -3.69 -2.62
C ILE A 77 -3.76 -3.20 -3.66
N ILE A 78 -3.56 -2.01 -4.24
CA ILE A 78 -4.47 -1.48 -5.28
C ILE A 78 -4.54 -2.41 -6.50
N LYS A 79 -3.40 -2.97 -6.93
CA LYS A 79 -3.37 -3.91 -8.06
C LYS A 79 -4.21 -5.16 -7.76
N LYS A 80 -4.10 -5.74 -6.56
CA LYS A 80 -4.94 -6.87 -6.12
C LYS A 80 -6.43 -6.51 -6.16
N ASP A 81 -6.81 -5.39 -5.54
CA ASP A 81 -8.21 -4.95 -5.51
C ASP A 81 -8.77 -4.73 -6.90
N SER A 82 -8.00 -4.13 -7.81
CA SER A 82 -8.40 -3.93 -9.20
C SER A 82 -8.59 -5.25 -9.97
N LYS A 83 -7.79 -6.28 -9.67
CA LYS A 83 -7.92 -7.62 -10.26
C LYS A 83 -9.15 -8.35 -9.73
N MET A 84 -9.38 -8.30 -8.42
CA MET A 84 -10.57 -8.86 -7.78
C MET A 84 -11.87 -8.19 -8.25
N VAL A 85 -11.85 -6.88 -8.48
CA VAL A 85 -13.01 -6.14 -9.02
C VAL A 85 -13.29 -6.53 -10.48
N LYS A 86 -12.25 -6.76 -11.30
CA LYS A 86 -12.41 -7.26 -12.67
C LYS A 86 -12.98 -8.68 -12.70
N GLU A 87 -12.46 -9.58 -11.87
CA GLU A 87 -12.97 -10.95 -11.74
C GLU A 87 -14.43 -10.98 -11.27
N LYS A 88 -14.80 -10.15 -10.28
CA LYS A 88 -16.19 -10.01 -9.85
C LYS A 88 -17.10 -9.40 -10.92
N LYS A 89 -16.61 -8.44 -11.71
CA LYS A 89 -17.40 -7.83 -12.79
C LYS A 89 -17.66 -8.82 -13.94
N GLU A 90 -16.67 -9.65 -14.28
CA GLU A 90 -16.82 -10.71 -15.29
C GLU A 90 -17.74 -11.85 -14.81
N GLN A 91 -17.69 -12.20 -13.53
CA GLN A 91 -18.63 -13.16 -12.92
C GLN A 91 -20.07 -12.59 -12.87
N ASN A 92 -20.25 -11.31 -12.54
CA ASN A 92 -21.59 -10.70 -12.51
C ASN A 92 -22.24 -10.58 -13.89
N ILE A 93 -21.44 -10.34 -14.95
CA ILE A 93 -21.95 -10.31 -16.33
C ILE A 93 -22.33 -11.73 -16.80
N SER A 94 -21.54 -12.75 -16.46
CA SER A 94 -21.84 -14.14 -16.84
C SER A 94 -23.02 -14.75 -16.06
N PHE A 95 -23.20 -14.37 -14.79
CA PHE A 95 -24.36 -14.81 -13.98
C PHE A 95 -25.67 -14.18 -14.46
N SER A 96 -25.62 -12.90 -14.89
CA SER A 96 -26.80 -12.20 -15.43
C SER A 96 -27.31 -12.78 -16.75
N LEU A 97 -26.52 -13.59 -17.46
CA LEU A 97 -26.91 -14.24 -18.72
C LEU A 97 -27.49 -15.66 -18.55
N LYS A 98 -27.50 -16.22 -17.32
CA LYS A 98 -27.95 -17.61 -17.07
C LYS A 98 -29.25 -17.74 -16.26
N SER A 99 -29.96 -16.65 -15.96
CA SER A 99 -31.24 -16.72 -15.24
C SER A 99 -32.40 -17.15 -16.15
N LYS A 100 -32.47 -18.45 -16.45
CA LYS A 100 -33.70 -19.26 -16.54
C LYS A 100 -33.40 -20.77 -16.51
N LYS A 101 -33.05 -21.30 -15.34
CA LYS A 101 -33.53 -22.59 -14.76
C LYS A 101 -32.68 -23.02 -13.56
N GLU A 102 -33.34 -22.99 -12.40
CA GLU A 102 -33.49 -24.07 -11.41
C GLU A 102 -32.26 -24.79 -10.79
N SER A 103 -32.22 -24.69 -9.45
CA SER A 103 -31.74 -25.64 -8.40
C SER A 103 -30.31 -26.17 -8.42
N SER A 104 -29.61 -26.01 -7.28
CA SER A 104 -29.23 -27.10 -6.34
C SER A 104 -27.94 -26.74 -5.57
N ASP A 105 -27.93 -27.09 -4.28
CA ASP A 105 -26.78 -27.13 -3.35
C ASP A 105 -25.55 -27.84 -3.92
N GLU A 106 -24.34 -27.32 -3.64
CA GLU A 106 -23.19 -28.11 -3.16
C GLU A 106 -22.03 -27.21 -2.67
N ASP A 107 -21.47 -27.58 -1.52
CA ASP A 107 -20.30 -27.00 -0.84
C ASP A 107 -19.02 -26.99 -1.71
N SER A 108 -18.19 -25.95 -1.54
CA SER A 108 -16.74 -26.11 -1.72
C SER A 108 -15.97 -25.06 -0.94
N SER A 109 -15.44 -25.50 0.20
CA SER A 109 -14.37 -24.82 0.93
C SER A 109 -13.06 -24.89 0.15
N THR A 110 -12.40 -23.75 -0.05
CA THR A 110 -10.92 -23.68 -0.06
C THR A 110 -10.49 -22.22 0.14
N SER A 111 -10.56 -21.78 1.39
CA SER A 111 -9.97 -20.52 1.85
C SER A 111 -8.78 -20.87 2.73
N ASP A 112 -7.62 -21.11 2.11
CA ASP A 112 -6.33 -21.06 2.81
C ASP A 112 -5.18 -21.17 1.79
N ASN A 113 -4.70 -20.03 1.28
CA ASN A 113 -3.37 -19.96 0.64
C ASN A 113 -2.87 -18.53 0.35
N GLU A 114 -3.69 -17.49 0.49
CA GLU A 114 -3.33 -16.13 0.05
C GLU A 114 -2.50 -15.32 1.07
N ASP A 115 -2.40 -15.81 2.29
CA ASP A 115 -1.75 -15.10 3.39
C ASP A 115 -0.23 -15.28 3.37
N GLU A 116 0.29 -16.28 2.66
CA GLU A 116 1.71 -16.61 2.66
C GLU A 116 2.54 -15.56 1.90
N GLU A 117 2.09 -15.08 0.73
CA GLU A 117 2.83 -14.05 -0.03
C GLU A 117 2.85 -12.69 0.69
N TYR A 118 1.72 -12.29 1.27
CA TYR A 118 1.62 -11.06 2.07
C TYR A 118 2.49 -11.14 3.33
N THR A 119 2.42 -12.25 4.06
CA THR A 119 3.27 -12.46 5.25
C THR A 119 4.75 -12.51 4.87
N MET A 120 5.11 -13.07 3.72
CA MET A 120 6.47 -13.02 3.19
C MET A 120 6.92 -11.57 2.89
N ALA A 121 6.11 -10.77 2.20
CA ALA A 121 6.44 -9.37 1.89
C ALA A 121 6.58 -8.48 3.13
N VAL A 122 5.65 -8.60 4.09
CA VAL A 122 5.72 -7.89 5.38
C VAL A 122 6.94 -8.35 6.19
N ARG A 123 7.25 -9.64 6.17
CA ARG A 123 8.41 -10.21 6.87
C ARG A 123 9.72 -9.72 6.26
N ASP A 124 9.83 -9.62 4.94
CA ASP A 124 11.03 -9.16 4.26
C ASP A 124 11.24 -7.66 4.41
N PHE A 125 10.16 -6.87 4.40
CA PHE A 125 10.19 -5.46 4.80
C PHE A 125 10.68 -5.33 6.25
N LYS A 126 10.09 -6.07 7.20
CA LYS A 126 10.50 -6.05 8.61
C LYS A 126 11.97 -6.44 8.80
N LYS A 127 12.49 -7.40 8.03
CA LYS A 127 13.92 -7.77 8.03
C LYS A 127 14.81 -6.64 7.49
N PHE A 128 14.40 -5.97 6.42
CA PHE A 128 15.14 -4.85 5.83
C PHE A 128 15.35 -3.71 6.84
N PHE A 129 14.32 -3.35 7.60
CA PHE A 129 14.40 -2.28 8.61
C PHE A 129 15.20 -2.68 9.85
N LYS A 130 15.15 -3.95 10.26
CA LYS A 130 16.01 -4.47 11.35
C LYS A 130 17.49 -4.41 10.99
N ARG A 131 17.84 -4.69 9.73
CA ARG A 131 19.24 -4.66 9.24
C ARG A 131 19.82 -3.24 9.16
N ARG A 132 18.96 -2.23 9.01
CA ARG A 132 19.33 -0.80 8.95
C ARG A 132 19.23 -0.07 10.31
N GLY A 133 18.77 -0.73 11.38
CA GLY A 133 18.69 -0.14 12.73
C GLY A 133 17.56 0.88 12.94
N ILE A 134 16.54 0.92 12.08
CA ILE A 134 15.54 2.02 12.02
C ILE A 134 14.33 1.79 12.96
N PHE A 135 14.29 0.70 13.74
CA PHE A 135 13.10 0.35 14.54
C PHE A 135 13.00 1.16 15.86
N VAL A 136 12.75 2.46 15.78
CA VAL A 136 12.29 3.24 16.94
C VAL A 136 10.76 3.12 17.03
N ARG A 137 10.33 2.20 17.91
CA ARG A 137 9.06 2.17 18.67
C ARG A 137 7.89 2.99 18.10
N GLN A 138 6.95 2.31 17.44
CA GLN A 138 5.49 2.38 17.69
C GLN A 138 4.72 1.67 16.57
N LEU A 139 4.40 0.40 16.80
CA LEU A 139 3.17 -0.17 16.25
C LEU A 139 2.55 -0.93 17.42
N HIS A 140 1.72 -0.20 18.18
CA HIS A 140 0.98 -0.75 19.30
C HIS A 140 -0.10 -1.67 18.72
N ASP A 141 0.06 -2.97 18.91
CA ASP A 141 -0.99 -3.97 18.68
C ASP A 141 -2.12 -3.71 19.70
N GLU A 142 -3.12 -2.90 19.34
CA GLU A 142 -4.44 -3.00 19.98
C GLU A 142 -5.25 -4.07 19.26
N ARG A 143 -5.06 -5.33 19.66
CA ARG A 143 -6.10 -6.35 19.54
C ARG A 143 -5.89 -7.44 20.58
N LYS A 144 -6.90 -7.57 21.45
CA LYS A 144 -7.14 -8.51 22.56
C LYS A 144 -6.88 -7.84 23.93
N SER A 145 -7.89 -7.54 24.73
CA SER A 145 -8.82 -8.52 25.29
C SER A 145 -10.24 -7.96 25.52
N SER A 146 -11.23 -8.49 24.81
CA SER A 146 -12.59 -8.64 25.34
C SER A 146 -12.81 -10.13 25.49
N GLN A 147 -12.44 -10.66 26.66
CA GLN A 147 -12.89 -11.98 27.08
C GLN A 147 -13.79 -11.79 28.30
N ARG A 148 -15.03 -12.25 28.10
CA ARG A 148 -16.14 -12.37 29.03
C ARG A 148 -15.68 -12.89 30.39
N ASN A 149 -16.30 -12.39 31.45
CA ASN A 149 -16.73 -13.23 32.56
C ASN A 149 -18.22 -12.95 32.80
N LYS A 150 -19.06 -13.90 32.41
CA LYS A 150 -20.28 -14.21 33.15
C LYS A 150 -19.87 -15.28 34.17
N ASP A 151 -20.19 -15.06 35.43
CA ASP A 151 -20.99 -15.97 36.28
C ASP A 151 -20.82 -15.64 37.77
N ASP A 152 -21.98 -15.68 38.44
CA ASP A 152 -22.27 -15.91 39.86
C ASP A 152 -21.75 -14.96 40.95
N LYS A 153 -22.65 -14.14 41.52
CA LYS A 153 -23.44 -14.49 42.72
C LYS A 153 -24.51 -13.44 43.05
#